data_AF-R1DHZ2-F1
#
_entry.id   AF-R1DHZ2-F1
#
_cell.length_a   1.000
_cell.length_b   1.000
_cell.length_c   1.000
_cell.angle_alpha   90.00
_cell.angle_beta   90.00
_cell.angle_gamma   90.00
#
_symmetry.space_group_name_H-M   'P 1'
#
loop_
_entity.id
_entity.type
_entity.pdbx_description
1 polymer ?
#
loop_
_entity_poly.entity_id
_entity_poly.type
_entity_poly.pdbx_seq_one_letter_code
_entity_poly.pdbx_strand_id
1 'polypeptide(L)'
;MVGTTSKKQKLSPGVEANVKACQNVLKALKKSHVSAPFAVPVDWKALNLPLYPKMIKHPMDLGTIEKKLLAGRYSAVSDFAADISLVWDNAQTFNSDGSEIYDAAAQLRELSDAQLSGVSPGPLSDGGGGGGASGSLSGDELGQCKAVLREIKKKDIADPFLTPVDWKALGIPDYPTVVKRPMDLGTVSSQLEGGHYSSVRQLAADVDLVWKNAMTYNIDGSWIYQSASKLKAFADAKFSPLLSASGGGGAEGEVTELTFEMKAQLNQNANLLSSKDLYGMVGIVEESCKKALDATNPSEVEIDIDTLDLATFLKVERYVQDCLARQKKKSK
;
A
#
# COMPACT_ATOMS: atom_id res chain seq x y z
N MET A 1 -3.60 10.67 -43.17
CA MET A 1 -4.06 10.55 -41.76
C MET A 1 -4.90 9.29 -41.66
N VAL A 2 -4.36 8.20 -41.11
CA VAL A 2 -5.15 6.98 -40.86
C VAL A 2 -5.41 6.94 -39.37
N GLY A 3 -6.64 7.29 -38.97
CA GLY A 3 -7.09 7.21 -37.59
C GLY A 3 -7.47 5.77 -37.25
N THR A 4 -6.65 5.11 -36.44
CA THR A 4 -6.97 3.80 -35.85
C THR A 4 -7.90 4.01 -34.66
N THR A 5 -9.20 3.82 -34.85
CA THR A 5 -10.15 3.67 -33.73
C THR A 5 -10.02 2.25 -33.17
N SER A 6 -9.35 2.10 -32.03
CA SER A 6 -9.36 0.84 -31.26
C SER A 6 -10.77 0.55 -30.78
N LYS A 7 -11.40 -0.50 -31.34
CA LYS A 7 -12.66 -1.04 -30.81
C LYS A 7 -12.40 -1.58 -29.40
N LYS A 8 -13.08 -1.03 -28.38
CA LYS A 8 -13.09 -1.64 -27.03
C LYS A 8 -13.57 -3.08 -27.16
N GLN A 9 -12.72 -4.03 -26.78
CA GLN A 9 -13.06 -5.44 -26.75
C GLN A 9 -14.22 -5.64 -25.75
N LYS A 10 -15.23 -6.41 -26.14
CA LYS A 10 -16.42 -6.65 -25.32
C LYS A 10 -16.04 -7.56 -24.14
N LEU A 11 -16.40 -7.15 -22.93
CA LEU A 11 -16.16 -7.94 -21.71
C LEU A 11 -16.96 -9.25 -21.73
N SER A 12 -16.46 -10.27 -21.05
CA SER A 12 -17.16 -11.52 -20.81
C SER A 12 -18.36 -11.28 -19.89
N PRO A 13 -19.44 -12.07 -20.00
CA PRO A 13 -20.65 -11.87 -19.21
C PRO A 13 -20.41 -11.87 -17.70
N GLY A 14 -19.47 -12.67 -17.21
CA GLY A 14 -19.10 -12.72 -15.79
C GLY A 14 -18.40 -11.46 -15.31
N VAL A 15 -17.43 -10.95 -16.10
CA VAL A 15 -16.75 -9.68 -15.80
C VAL A 15 -17.73 -8.50 -15.87
N GLU A 16 -18.59 -8.47 -16.88
CA GLU A 16 -19.62 -7.43 -17.01
C GLU A 16 -20.59 -7.42 -15.82
N ALA A 17 -21.00 -8.59 -15.33
CA ALA A 17 -21.82 -8.73 -14.13
C ALA A 17 -21.11 -8.19 -12.88
N ASN A 18 -19.83 -8.53 -12.69
CA ASN A 18 -19.03 -8.04 -11.55
C ASN A 18 -18.83 -6.52 -11.62
N VAL A 19 -18.49 -5.97 -12.78
CA VAL A 19 -18.36 -4.51 -12.97
C VAL A 19 -19.66 -3.80 -12.61
N LYS A 20 -20.80 -4.32 -13.07
CA LYS A 20 -22.12 -3.78 -12.76
C LYS A 20 -22.44 -3.88 -11.26
N ALA A 21 -22.05 -4.97 -10.61
CA ALA A 21 -22.22 -5.12 -9.17
C ALA A 21 -21.40 -4.07 -8.40
N CYS A 22 -20.12 -3.87 -8.74
CA CYS A 22 -19.28 -2.82 -8.16
C CYS A 22 -19.83 -1.40 -8.41
N GLN A 23 -20.40 -1.14 -9.58
CA GLN A 23 -21.08 0.13 -9.87
C GLN A 23 -22.29 0.35 -8.95
N ASN A 24 -23.07 -0.70 -8.66
CA ASN A 24 -24.20 -0.61 -7.73
C ASN A 24 -23.75 -0.33 -6.30
N VAL A 25 -22.64 -0.94 -5.86
CA VAL A 25 -22.01 -0.63 -4.55
C VAL A 25 -21.67 0.87 -4.48
N LEU A 26 -20.95 1.41 -5.46
CA LEU A 26 -20.61 2.84 -5.49
C LEU A 26 -21.86 3.74 -5.49
N LYS A 27 -22.89 3.35 -6.25
CA LYS A 27 -24.15 4.11 -6.32
C LYS A 27 -24.86 4.13 -4.96
N ALA A 28 -24.87 3.02 -4.25
CA ALA A 28 -25.46 2.94 -2.90
C ALA A 28 -24.67 3.82 -1.92
N LEU A 29 -23.34 3.75 -1.93
CA LEU A 29 -22.47 4.55 -1.07
C LEU A 29 -22.66 6.05 -1.33
N LYS A 30 -22.61 6.48 -2.59
CA LYS A 30 -22.79 7.90 -2.98
C LYS A 30 -24.20 8.45 -2.73
N LYS A 31 -25.20 7.58 -2.54
CA LYS A 31 -26.56 7.99 -2.19
C LYS A 31 -26.73 8.20 -0.69
N SER A 32 -25.82 7.67 0.13
CA SER A 32 -25.87 7.85 1.58
C SER A 32 -25.79 9.33 1.93
N HIS A 33 -26.60 9.76 2.90
CA HIS A 33 -26.65 11.16 3.34
C HIS A 33 -25.32 11.65 3.95
N VAL A 34 -24.46 10.73 4.39
CA VAL A 34 -23.14 11.04 4.98
C VAL A 34 -21.98 10.94 3.98
N SER A 35 -22.22 10.67 2.69
CA SER A 35 -21.13 10.39 1.74
C SER A 35 -20.43 11.63 1.18
N ALA A 36 -20.97 12.84 1.40
CA ALA A 36 -20.49 14.06 0.78
C ALA A 36 -18.98 14.33 0.98
N PRO A 37 -18.39 14.16 2.18
CA PRO A 37 -16.96 14.39 2.41
C PRO A 37 -16.03 13.44 1.66
N PHE A 38 -16.54 12.32 1.17
CA PHE A 38 -15.77 11.25 0.51
C PHE A 38 -15.98 11.20 -1.00
N ALA A 39 -16.73 12.16 -1.55
CA ALA A 39 -17.12 12.15 -2.96
C ALA A 39 -15.97 12.52 -3.91
N VAL A 40 -15.00 13.29 -3.43
CA VAL A 40 -13.85 13.81 -4.19
C VAL A 40 -12.58 13.76 -3.34
N PRO A 41 -11.37 13.85 -3.94
CA PRO A 41 -10.13 13.87 -3.17
C PRO A 41 -10.13 15.00 -2.13
N VAL A 42 -9.57 14.73 -0.95
CA VAL A 42 -9.42 15.74 0.10
C VAL A 42 -8.46 16.83 -0.38
N ASP A 43 -8.99 18.03 -0.59
CA ASP A 43 -8.19 19.23 -0.84
C ASP A 43 -7.65 19.77 0.49
N TRP A 44 -6.62 19.08 1.00
CA TRP A 44 -6.00 19.39 2.27
C TRP A 44 -5.35 20.79 2.29
N LYS A 45 -5.05 21.39 1.13
CA LYS A 45 -4.55 22.77 1.07
C LYS A 45 -5.70 23.75 1.31
N ALA A 46 -6.81 23.60 0.58
CA ALA A 46 -7.99 24.45 0.75
C ALA A 46 -8.60 24.33 2.15
N LEU A 47 -8.53 23.15 2.76
CA LEU A 47 -9.02 22.88 4.12
C LEU A 47 -8.00 23.23 5.22
N ASN A 48 -6.81 23.72 4.87
CA ASN A 48 -5.73 24.01 5.80
C ASN A 48 -5.39 22.83 6.74
N LEU A 49 -5.21 21.65 6.15
CA LEU A 49 -4.86 20.40 6.81
C LEU A 49 -3.40 20.02 6.52
N PRO A 50 -2.39 20.74 7.05
CA PRO A 50 -0.98 20.55 6.69
C PRO A 50 -0.42 19.17 7.10
N LEU A 51 -1.08 18.48 8.04
CA LEU A 51 -0.68 17.14 8.48
C LEU A 51 -1.28 16.02 7.61
N TYR A 52 -2.29 16.31 6.79
CA TYR A 52 -2.97 15.30 5.99
C TYR A 52 -2.01 14.51 5.08
N PRO A 53 -1.16 15.14 4.24
CA PRO A 53 -0.20 14.37 3.42
C PRO A 53 0.90 13.67 4.24
N LYS A 54 1.13 14.11 5.49
CA LYS A 54 2.09 13.47 6.40
C LYS A 54 1.52 12.21 7.03
N MET A 55 0.22 12.16 7.31
CA MET A 55 -0.46 11.03 7.94
C MET A 55 -1.06 10.06 6.91
N ILE A 56 -1.64 10.59 5.84
CA ILE A 56 -2.36 9.83 4.82
C ILE A 56 -1.48 9.65 3.60
N LYS A 57 -0.90 8.45 3.48
CA LYS A 57 0.08 8.10 2.42
C LYS A 57 -0.54 7.70 1.09
N HIS A 58 -1.76 7.16 1.13
CA HIS A 58 -2.48 6.70 -0.05
C HIS A 58 -3.88 7.32 -0.05
N PRO A 59 -4.02 8.60 -0.44
CA PRO A 59 -5.33 9.24 -0.47
C PRO A 59 -6.26 8.51 -1.45
N MET A 60 -7.52 8.37 -1.07
CA MET A 60 -8.55 7.72 -1.87
C MET A 60 -9.91 8.35 -1.57
N ASP A 61 -10.80 8.33 -2.57
CA ASP A 61 -12.16 8.87 -2.49
C ASP A 61 -13.07 8.13 -3.49
N LEU A 62 -14.39 8.22 -3.29
CA LEU A 62 -15.38 7.51 -4.11
C LEU A 62 -15.39 7.97 -5.58
N GLY A 63 -15.01 9.22 -5.84
CA GLY A 63 -14.90 9.75 -7.20
C GLY A 63 -13.71 9.15 -7.95
N THR A 64 -12.57 9.01 -7.28
CA THR A 64 -11.38 8.35 -7.81
C THR A 64 -11.63 6.85 -8.06
N ILE A 65 -12.28 6.16 -7.13
CA ILE A 65 -12.66 4.74 -7.29
C ILE A 65 -13.58 4.54 -8.48
N GLU A 66 -14.60 5.39 -8.63
CA GLU A 66 -15.50 5.32 -9.79
C GLU A 66 -14.75 5.52 -11.10
N LYS A 67 -13.85 6.50 -11.18
CA LYS A 67 -12.99 6.70 -12.36
C LYS A 67 -12.11 5.49 -12.65
N LYS A 68 -11.50 4.89 -11.62
CA LYS A 68 -10.69 3.66 -11.76
C LYS A 68 -11.52 2.50 -12.30
N LEU A 69 -12.72 2.28 -11.76
CA LEU A 69 -13.63 1.22 -12.19
C LEU A 69 -14.07 1.41 -13.65
N LEU A 70 -14.51 2.62 -14.02
CA LEU A 70 -14.94 2.93 -15.39
C LEU A 70 -13.79 2.87 -16.41
N ALA A 71 -12.56 3.14 -15.96
CA ALA A 71 -11.36 3.00 -16.76
C ALA A 71 -10.84 1.55 -16.81
N GLY A 72 -11.48 0.59 -16.14
CA GLY A 72 -11.04 -0.81 -16.11
C GLY A 72 -9.71 -1.01 -15.38
N ARG A 73 -9.39 -0.16 -14.40
CA ARG A 73 -8.10 -0.20 -13.66
C ARG A 73 -8.09 -1.16 -12.48
N TYR A 74 -9.19 -1.87 -12.24
CA TYR A 74 -9.27 -2.94 -11.26
C TYR A 74 -9.23 -4.28 -11.97
N SER A 75 -8.38 -5.18 -11.51
CA SER A 75 -8.26 -6.52 -12.06
C SER A 75 -9.32 -7.44 -11.46
N ALA A 76 -9.67 -7.25 -10.19
CA ALA A 76 -10.64 -8.05 -9.45
C ALA A 76 -11.51 -7.21 -8.51
N VAL A 77 -12.65 -7.78 -8.09
CA VAL A 77 -13.57 -7.19 -7.09
C VAL A 77 -12.83 -6.87 -5.77
N SER A 78 -11.84 -7.67 -5.39
CA SER A 78 -11.02 -7.44 -4.21
C SER A 78 -10.18 -6.16 -4.29
N ASP A 79 -9.61 -5.81 -5.45
CA ASP A 79 -8.86 -4.56 -5.64
C ASP A 79 -9.77 -3.33 -5.47
N PHE A 80 -10.99 -3.43 -6.00
CA PHE A 80 -12.03 -2.41 -5.83
C PHE A 80 -12.46 -2.26 -4.37
N ALA A 81 -12.71 -3.38 -3.68
CA ALA A 81 -13.07 -3.38 -2.28
C ALA A 81 -11.96 -2.80 -1.38
N ALA A 82 -10.70 -3.10 -1.69
CA ALA A 82 -9.54 -2.58 -0.96
C ALA A 82 -9.47 -1.05 -1.01
N ASP A 83 -9.73 -0.44 -2.16
CA ASP A 83 -9.78 1.01 -2.27
C ASP A 83 -10.97 1.62 -1.52
N ILE A 84 -12.15 0.97 -1.50
CA ILE A 84 -13.29 1.43 -0.68
C ILE A 84 -12.89 1.45 0.79
N SER A 85 -12.31 0.36 1.29
CA SER A 85 -11.84 0.28 2.68
C SER A 85 -10.78 1.34 2.98
N LEU A 86 -9.90 1.66 2.02
CA LEU A 86 -8.88 2.70 2.17
C LEU A 86 -9.47 4.10 2.37
N VAL A 87 -10.62 4.43 1.75
CA VAL A 87 -11.33 5.69 2.02
C VAL A 87 -11.67 5.81 3.50
N TRP A 88 -12.23 4.74 4.07
CA TRP A 88 -12.66 4.71 5.46
C TRP A 88 -11.48 4.65 6.44
N ASP A 89 -10.45 3.86 6.12
CA ASP A 89 -9.24 3.76 6.93
C ASP A 89 -8.53 5.12 7.01
N ASN A 90 -8.39 5.82 5.88
CA ASN A 90 -7.79 7.15 5.86
C ASN A 90 -8.59 8.17 6.68
N ALA A 91 -9.92 8.15 6.54
CA ALA A 91 -10.79 9.03 7.29
C ALA A 91 -10.67 8.80 8.81
N GLN A 92 -10.66 7.55 9.25
CA GLN A 92 -10.53 7.21 10.67
C GLN A 92 -9.10 7.36 11.20
N THR A 93 -8.10 7.34 10.33
CA THR A 93 -6.71 7.63 10.70
C THR A 93 -6.47 9.12 10.92
N PHE A 94 -7.07 9.97 10.09
CA PHE A 94 -6.85 11.41 10.16
C PHE A 94 -7.75 12.12 11.18
N ASN A 95 -9.01 11.70 11.27
CA ASN A 95 -10.02 12.38 12.08
C ASN A 95 -10.12 11.75 13.47
N SER A 96 -10.44 12.57 14.48
CA SER A 96 -10.62 12.11 15.85
C SER A 96 -11.83 11.18 15.97
N ASP A 97 -11.73 10.20 16.86
CA ASP A 97 -12.84 9.31 17.21
C ASP A 97 -14.06 10.11 17.69
N GLY A 98 -15.25 9.70 17.24
CA GLY A 98 -16.52 10.40 17.49
C GLY A 98 -16.71 11.74 16.77
N SER A 99 -15.79 12.14 15.86
CA SER A 99 -16.05 13.26 14.96
C SER A 99 -17.03 12.86 13.86
N GLU A 100 -17.75 13.84 13.29
CA GLU A 100 -18.74 13.58 12.24
C GLU A 100 -18.16 12.81 11.04
N ILE A 101 -16.92 13.11 10.64
CA ILE A 101 -16.25 12.42 9.52
C ILE A 101 -15.82 11.00 9.91
N TYR A 102 -15.38 10.80 11.15
CA TYR A 102 -15.02 9.47 11.66
C TYR A 102 -16.23 8.55 11.70
N ASP A 103 -17.35 9.05 12.24
CA ASP A 103 -18.60 8.31 12.35
C ASP A 103 -19.26 8.08 10.99
N ALA A 104 -19.19 9.06 10.09
CA ALA A 104 -19.63 8.90 8.70
C ALA A 104 -18.84 7.79 7.98
N ALA A 105 -17.51 7.72 8.18
CA ALA A 105 -16.68 6.65 7.63
C ALA A 105 -17.03 5.28 8.22
N ALA A 106 -17.36 5.20 9.52
CA ALA A 106 -17.81 3.97 10.16
C ALA A 106 -19.15 3.48 9.57
N GLN A 107 -20.13 4.39 9.41
CA GLN A 107 -21.42 4.07 8.81
C GLN A 107 -21.29 3.62 7.35
N LEU A 108 -20.44 4.29 6.57
CA LEU A 108 -20.21 3.93 5.17
C LEU A 108 -19.42 2.62 5.03
N ARG A 109 -18.56 2.28 5.99
CA ARG A 109 -17.89 0.98 6.06
C ARG A 109 -18.89 -0.15 6.23
N GLU A 110 -19.79 -0.03 7.20
CA GLU A 110 -20.85 -1.03 7.41
C GLU A 110 -21.74 -1.19 6.17
N LEU A 111 -22.12 -0.07 5.54
CA LEU A 111 -22.87 -0.10 4.29
C LEU A 111 -22.07 -0.77 3.16
N SER A 112 -20.78 -0.45 2.99
CA SER A 112 -19.96 -1.09 1.95
C SER A 112 -19.79 -2.57 2.17
N ASP A 113 -19.58 -3.02 3.41
CA ASP A 113 -19.40 -4.43 3.75
C ASP A 113 -20.67 -5.23 3.45
N ALA A 114 -21.84 -4.70 3.83
CA ALA A 114 -23.13 -5.31 3.53
C ALA A 114 -23.45 -5.36 2.03
N GLN A 115 -23.04 -4.35 1.26
CA GLN A 115 -23.22 -4.36 -0.20
C GLN A 115 -22.24 -5.32 -0.89
N LEU A 116 -20.99 -5.37 -0.43
CA LEU A 116 -19.93 -6.21 -0.98
C LEU A 116 -20.12 -7.69 -0.67
N SER A 117 -20.74 -8.05 0.46
CA SER A 117 -21.02 -9.45 0.81
C SER A 117 -21.93 -10.15 -0.21
N GLY A 118 -22.74 -9.39 -0.95
CA GLY A 118 -23.59 -9.89 -2.03
C GLY A 118 -22.91 -9.95 -3.40
N VAL A 119 -21.67 -9.47 -3.53
CA VAL A 119 -20.93 -9.44 -4.80
C VAL A 119 -20.08 -10.69 -4.91
N SER A 120 -20.24 -11.43 -6.01
CA SER A 120 -19.38 -12.59 -6.28
C SER A 120 -17.92 -12.16 -6.43
N PRO A 121 -16.98 -12.83 -5.74
CA PRO A 121 -15.56 -12.64 -6.01
C PRO A 121 -15.24 -12.98 -7.46
N GLY A 122 -14.30 -12.27 -8.07
CA GLY A 122 -13.88 -12.56 -9.44
C GLY A 122 -13.29 -11.36 -10.18
N PRO A 123 -12.95 -11.56 -11.47
CA PRO A 123 -12.29 -10.54 -12.28
C PRO A 123 -13.23 -9.37 -12.63
N LEU A 124 -12.63 -8.19 -12.79
CA LEU A 124 -13.23 -6.95 -13.30
C LEU A 124 -12.67 -6.52 -14.66
N SER A 125 -11.70 -7.26 -15.21
CA SER A 125 -11.20 -7.06 -16.57
C SER A 125 -10.93 -8.40 -17.26
N ASP A 126 -11.34 -8.55 -18.52
CA ASP A 126 -10.81 -9.62 -19.39
C ASP A 126 -9.49 -9.12 -19.97
N GLY A 127 -8.36 -9.66 -19.50
CA GLY A 127 -7.01 -9.16 -19.75
C GLY A 127 -6.79 -8.50 -21.12
N GLY A 128 -6.51 -7.19 -21.10
CA GLY A 128 -6.37 -6.36 -22.30
C GLY A 128 -5.92 -4.91 -22.02
N GLY A 129 -4.72 -4.74 -21.47
CA GLY A 129 -3.87 -3.55 -21.73
C GLY A 129 -3.79 -2.44 -20.68
N GLY A 130 -2.68 -2.42 -19.93
CA GLY A 130 -1.96 -1.16 -19.64
C GLY A 130 -1.67 -0.82 -18.17
N GLY A 131 -0.72 -1.51 -17.54
CA GLY A 131 0.04 -0.98 -16.39
C GLY A 131 0.28 -1.95 -15.24
N GLY A 132 1.35 -2.73 -15.33
CA GLY A 132 1.87 -3.57 -14.24
C GLY A 132 1.47 -5.04 -14.37
N ALA A 133 2.46 -5.94 -14.40
CA ALA A 133 2.22 -7.37 -14.35
C ALA A 133 1.40 -7.73 -13.10
N SER A 134 0.16 -8.16 -13.28
CA SER A 134 -0.61 -8.85 -12.24
C SER A 134 -1.45 -9.93 -12.92
N GLY A 135 -0.75 -10.90 -13.49
CA GLY A 135 -1.35 -12.20 -13.74
C GLY A 135 -1.59 -12.85 -12.39
N SER A 136 -2.74 -13.51 -12.22
CA SER A 136 -2.94 -14.50 -11.15
C SER A 136 -1.64 -15.27 -10.89
N LEU A 137 -1.35 -15.53 -9.62
CA LEU A 137 -0.18 -16.33 -9.22
C LEU A 137 -0.01 -17.52 -10.18
N SER A 138 1.18 -17.66 -10.75
CA SER A 138 1.50 -18.85 -11.54
C SER A 138 1.30 -20.10 -10.68
N GLY A 139 1.11 -21.27 -11.30
CA GLY A 139 0.95 -22.53 -10.56
C GLY A 139 2.09 -22.79 -9.58
N ASP A 140 3.32 -22.43 -9.98
CA ASP A 140 4.51 -22.54 -9.15
C ASP A 140 4.50 -21.54 -7.99
N GLU A 141 4.20 -20.26 -8.25
CA GLU A 141 4.10 -19.24 -7.19
C GLU A 141 2.98 -19.57 -6.20
N LEU A 142 1.83 -20.06 -6.68
CA LEU A 142 0.72 -20.49 -5.83
C LEU A 142 1.16 -21.66 -4.94
N GLY A 143 1.86 -22.65 -5.50
CA GLY A 143 2.42 -23.78 -4.75
C GLY A 143 3.42 -23.34 -3.69
N GLN A 144 4.33 -22.42 -4.04
CA GLN A 144 5.32 -21.85 -3.12
C GLN A 144 4.65 -21.03 -2.00
N CYS A 145 3.68 -20.20 -2.32
CA CYS A 145 2.89 -19.43 -1.37
C CYS A 145 2.17 -20.33 -0.35
N LYS A 146 1.52 -21.40 -0.84
CA LYS A 146 0.88 -22.41 0.01
C LYS A 146 1.90 -23.11 0.92
N ALA A 147 3.09 -23.40 0.41
CA ALA A 147 4.16 -24.01 1.20
C ALA A 147 4.61 -23.09 2.34
N VAL A 148 4.82 -21.79 2.06
CA VAL A 148 5.18 -20.80 3.08
C VAL A 148 4.11 -20.68 4.16
N LEU A 149 2.83 -20.53 3.80
CA LEU A 149 1.73 -20.48 4.77
C LEU A 149 1.69 -21.73 5.64
N ARG A 150 1.87 -22.92 5.05
CA ARG A 150 1.91 -24.19 5.79
C ARG A 150 3.08 -24.24 6.78
N GLU A 151 4.24 -23.70 6.43
CA GLU A 151 5.39 -23.63 7.34
C GLU A 151 5.17 -22.67 8.50
N ILE A 152 4.55 -21.50 8.24
CA ILE A 152 4.18 -20.53 9.27
C ILE A 152 3.18 -21.16 10.25
N LYS A 153 2.10 -21.77 9.73
CA LYS A 153 1.03 -22.40 10.53
C LYS A 153 1.51 -23.60 11.37
N LYS A 154 2.66 -24.19 11.04
CA LYS A 154 3.26 -25.30 11.79
C LYS A 154 4.12 -24.84 12.97
N LYS A 155 4.41 -23.54 13.09
CA LYS A 155 5.14 -23.03 14.26
C LYS A 155 4.27 -23.20 15.51
N ASP A 156 4.90 -23.62 16.59
CA ASP A 156 4.31 -23.76 17.92
C ASP A 156 3.64 -22.45 18.40
N ILE A 157 4.23 -21.31 18.05
CA ILE A 157 3.72 -19.99 18.39
C ILE A 157 2.60 -19.46 17.46
N ALA A 158 2.16 -20.24 16.45
CA ALA A 158 1.21 -19.76 15.45
C ALA A 158 -0.27 -19.85 15.87
N ASP A 159 -0.61 -20.65 16.89
CA ASP A 159 -1.98 -20.99 17.27
C ASP A 159 -2.94 -19.77 17.39
N PRO A 160 -2.57 -18.66 18.06
CA PRO A 160 -3.46 -17.50 18.21
C PRO A 160 -3.80 -16.77 16.91
N PHE A 161 -3.07 -17.05 15.84
CA PHE A 161 -3.17 -16.37 14.55
C PHE A 161 -3.83 -17.25 13.47
N LEU A 162 -4.24 -18.46 13.82
CA LEU A 162 -4.81 -19.42 12.87
C LEU A 162 -6.28 -19.14 12.52
N THR A 163 -6.99 -18.40 13.36
CA THR A 163 -8.42 -18.12 13.23
C THR A 163 -8.72 -16.67 13.60
N PRO A 164 -9.85 -16.10 13.14
CA PRO A 164 -10.25 -14.75 13.52
C PRO A 164 -10.32 -14.59 15.05
N VAL A 165 -9.88 -13.43 15.55
CA VAL A 165 -9.96 -13.11 16.98
C VAL A 165 -11.44 -13.00 17.40
N ASP A 166 -11.90 -13.95 18.21
CA ASP A 166 -13.20 -13.87 18.87
C ASP A 166 -13.12 -12.97 20.11
N TRP A 167 -13.10 -11.67 19.83
CA TRP A 167 -12.96 -10.64 20.84
C TRP A 167 -14.12 -10.62 21.85
N LYS A 168 -15.30 -11.14 21.48
CA LYS A 168 -16.44 -11.28 22.40
C LYS A 168 -16.17 -12.39 23.40
N ALA A 169 -15.76 -13.57 22.94
CA ALA A 169 -15.43 -14.69 23.81
C ALA A 169 -14.23 -14.39 24.73
N LEU A 170 -13.28 -13.59 24.24
CA LEU A 170 -12.10 -13.16 25.00
C LEU A 170 -12.38 -12.00 25.96
N GLY A 171 -13.57 -11.40 25.93
CA GLY A 171 -13.91 -10.28 26.82
C GLY A 171 -13.15 -9.00 26.53
N ILE A 172 -12.75 -8.78 25.27
CA ILE A 172 -11.99 -7.62 24.79
C ILE A 172 -12.83 -6.78 23.80
N PRO A 173 -13.87 -6.09 24.27
CA PRO A 173 -14.85 -5.42 23.40
C PRO A 173 -14.29 -4.25 22.59
N ASP A 174 -13.11 -3.75 22.94
CA ASP A 174 -12.39 -2.67 22.25
C ASP A 174 -11.53 -3.17 21.06
N TYR A 175 -11.40 -4.49 20.88
CA TYR A 175 -10.66 -5.04 19.74
C TYR A 175 -11.09 -4.48 18.38
N PRO A 176 -12.39 -4.45 17.99
CA PRO A 176 -12.81 -3.86 16.71
C PRO A 176 -12.63 -2.33 16.65
N THR A 177 -12.49 -1.64 17.79
CA THR A 177 -12.21 -0.20 17.80
C THR A 177 -10.73 0.10 17.61
N VAL A 178 -9.84 -0.84 17.95
CA VAL A 178 -8.39 -0.70 17.76
C VAL A 178 -7.94 -1.34 16.44
N VAL A 179 -8.37 -2.57 16.16
CA VAL A 179 -8.04 -3.34 14.95
C VAL A 179 -9.11 -3.13 13.89
N LYS A 180 -8.81 -2.23 12.94
CA LYS A 180 -9.76 -1.80 11.90
C LYS A 180 -9.97 -2.78 10.76
N ARG A 181 -8.98 -3.62 10.47
CA ARG A 181 -9.02 -4.62 9.40
C ARG A 181 -8.54 -5.97 9.96
N PRO A 182 -9.43 -6.76 10.59
CA PRO A 182 -9.04 -8.06 11.14
C PRO A 182 -8.52 -8.98 10.03
N MET A 183 -7.49 -9.76 10.36
CA MET A 183 -6.91 -10.76 9.46
C MET A 183 -6.28 -11.88 10.28
N ASP A 184 -6.35 -13.10 9.77
CA ASP A 184 -5.79 -14.31 10.36
C ASP A 184 -5.30 -15.27 9.27
N LEU A 185 -4.40 -16.20 9.63
CA LEU A 185 -3.81 -17.13 8.68
C LEU A 185 -4.82 -18.12 8.08
N GLY A 186 -5.93 -18.40 8.76
CA GLY A 186 -7.03 -19.21 8.24
C GLY A 186 -7.69 -18.49 7.07
N THR A 187 -8.11 -17.25 7.27
CA THR A 187 -8.67 -16.37 6.25
C THR A 187 -7.71 -16.18 5.07
N VAL A 188 -6.42 -15.92 5.33
CA VAL A 188 -5.40 -15.81 4.26
C VAL A 188 -5.27 -17.10 3.46
N SER A 189 -5.32 -18.26 4.13
CA SER A 189 -5.27 -19.57 3.45
C SER A 189 -6.47 -19.74 2.52
N SER A 190 -7.68 -19.46 3.01
CA SER A 190 -8.92 -19.55 2.22
C SER A 190 -8.93 -18.57 1.04
N GLN A 191 -8.42 -17.35 1.24
CA GLN A 191 -8.31 -16.36 0.16
C GLN A 191 -7.33 -16.82 -0.93
N LEU A 192 -6.17 -17.37 -0.55
CA LEU A 192 -5.19 -17.92 -1.48
C LEU A 192 -5.75 -19.10 -2.27
N GLU A 193 -6.49 -20.00 -1.61
CA GLU A 193 -7.15 -21.13 -2.27
C GLU A 193 -8.28 -20.68 -3.21
N GLY A 194 -8.99 -19.61 -2.84
CA GLY A 194 -10.02 -19.00 -3.68
C GLY A 194 -9.48 -18.11 -4.80
N GLY A 195 -8.16 -17.98 -4.96
CA GLY A 195 -7.55 -17.18 -6.03
C GLY A 195 -7.70 -15.66 -5.85
N HIS A 196 -7.86 -15.17 -4.62
CA HIS A 196 -8.08 -13.76 -4.33
C HIS A 196 -6.80 -12.90 -4.40
N TYR A 197 -5.63 -13.54 -4.51
CA TYR A 197 -4.34 -12.86 -4.63
C TYR A 197 -3.81 -12.94 -6.06
N SER A 198 -3.62 -11.77 -6.67
CA SER A 198 -3.08 -11.64 -8.03
C SER A 198 -1.55 -11.47 -8.06
N SER A 199 -0.88 -11.53 -6.91
CA SER A 199 0.58 -11.52 -6.80
C SER A 199 1.04 -12.01 -5.43
N VAL A 200 2.31 -12.44 -5.35
CA VAL A 200 2.95 -12.81 -4.08
C VAL A 200 2.93 -11.63 -3.10
N ARG A 201 3.03 -10.40 -3.62
CA ARG A 201 3.01 -9.16 -2.84
C ARG A 201 1.69 -8.94 -2.12
N GLN A 202 0.55 -9.19 -2.78
CA GLN A 202 -0.77 -9.05 -2.13
C GLN A 202 -0.94 -10.06 -0.99
N LEU A 203 -0.55 -11.32 -1.22
CA LEU A 203 -0.56 -12.34 -0.17
C LEU A 203 0.35 -11.94 1.01
N ALA A 204 1.57 -11.49 0.73
CA ALA A 204 2.52 -11.10 1.76
C ALA A 204 2.00 -9.91 2.58
N ALA A 205 1.27 -8.97 1.97
CA ALA A 205 0.66 -7.84 2.67
C ALA A 205 -0.43 -8.29 3.66
N ASP A 206 -1.28 -9.25 3.29
CA ASP A 206 -2.29 -9.79 4.20
C ASP A 206 -1.67 -10.64 5.32
N VAL A 207 -0.59 -11.38 5.03
CA VAL A 207 0.20 -12.06 6.07
C VAL A 207 0.81 -11.04 7.04
N ASP A 208 1.38 -9.94 6.55
CA ASP A 208 1.94 -8.89 7.40
C ASP A 208 0.88 -8.19 8.26
N LEU A 209 -0.34 -8.03 7.72
CA LEU A 209 -1.48 -7.47 8.44
C LEU A 209 -1.86 -8.30 9.68
N VAL A 210 -1.74 -9.64 9.63
CA VAL A 210 -1.96 -10.51 10.80
C VAL A 210 -1.08 -10.08 11.97
N TRP A 211 0.22 -9.91 11.73
CA TRP A 211 1.19 -9.54 12.76
C TRP A 211 1.03 -8.09 13.18
N LYS A 212 0.81 -7.19 12.22
CA LYS A 212 0.62 -5.75 12.49
C LYS A 212 -0.58 -5.52 13.40
N ASN A 213 -1.70 -6.19 13.16
CA ASN A 213 -2.88 -6.11 14.02
C ASN A 213 -2.56 -6.60 15.43
N ALA A 214 -1.89 -7.74 15.54
CA ALA A 214 -1.51 -8.29 16.84
C ALA A 214 -0.57 -7.37 17.61
N MET A 215 0.44 -6.80 16.96
CA MET A 215 1.38 -5.86 17.60
C MET A 215 0.76 -4.49 17.87
N THR A 216 -0.28 -4.10 17.14
CA THR A 216 -1.03 -2.85 17.40
C THR A 216 -1.93 -2.99 18.62
N TYR A 217 -2.61 -4.13 18.76
CA TYR A 217 -3.55 -4.34 19.87
C TYR A 217 -2.86 -4.71 21.18
N ASN A 218 -1.81 -5.55 21.10
CA ASN A 218 -1.19 -6.13 22.28
C ASN A 218 0.01 -5.30 22.73
N ILE A 219 0.20 -5.21 24.05
CA ILE A 219 1.29 -4.46 24.67
C ILE A 219 2.66 -5.03 24.23
N ASP A 220 3.59 -4.14 23.93
CA ASP A 220 4.99 -4.45 23.62
C ASP A 220 5.60 -5.40 24.67
N GLY A 221 6.22 -6.46 24.18
CA GLY A 221 6.86 -7.46 25.04
C GLY A 221 5.90 -8.50 25.64
N SER A 222 4.58 -8.38 25.47
CA SER A 222 3.64 -9.47 25.79
C SER A 222 3.96 -10.73 24.97
N TRP A 223 3.56 -11.91 25.47
CA TRP A 223 3.86 -13.18 24.80
C TRP A 223 3.31 -13.22 23.37
N ILE A 224 2.13 -12.67 23.14
CA ILE A 224 1.48 -12.61 21.83
C ILE A 224 2.16 -11.61 20.89
N TYR A 225 2.60 -10.45 21.41
CA TYR A 225 3.40 -9.47 20.65
C TYR A 225 4.72 -10.11 20.20
N GLN A 226 5.42 -10.79 21.11
CA GLN A 226 6.67 -11.48 20.80
C GLN A 226 6.47 -12.61 19.79
N SER A 227 5.38 -13.38 19.91
CA SER A 227 5.03 -14.40 18.92
C SER A 227 4.78 -13.80 17.54
N ALA A 228 4.01 -12.71 17.45
CA ALA A 228 3.76 -12.00 16.20
C ALA A 228 5.05 -11.47 15.57
N SER A 229 5.94 -10.85 16.35
CA SER A 229 7.24 -10.35 15.87
C SER A 229 8.15 -11.48 15.34
N LYS A 230 8.21 -12.63 16.05
CA LYS A 230 8.98 -13.81 15.60
C LYS A 230 8.41 -14.42 14.32
N LEU A 231 7.09 -14.54 14.23
CA LEU A 231 6.42 -15.06 13.03
C LEU A 231 6.55 -14.10 11.85
N LYS A 232 6.49 -12.79 12.08
CA LYS A 232 6.77 -11.77 11.07
C LYS A 232 8.18 -11.94 10.49
N ALA A 233 9.21 -12.00 11.32
CA ALA A 233 10.58 -12.18 10.86
C ALA A 233 10.77 -13.49 10.07
N PHE A 234 10.11 -14.58 10.52
CA PHE A 234 10.13 -15.85 9.80
C PHE A 234 9.41 -15.77 8.45
N ALA A 235 8.24 -15.12 8.39
CA ALA A 235 7.47 -14.92 7.17
C ALA A 235 8.23 -14.04 6.17
N ASP A 236 8.81 -12.92 6.61
CA ASP A 236 9.59 -12.01 5.77
C ASP A 236 10.76 -12.75 5.10
N ALA A 237 11.48 -13.58 5.86
CA ALA A 237 12.57 -14.40 5.32
C ALA A 237 12.09 -15.43 4.28
N LYS A 238 10.87 -15.96 4.43
CA LYS A 238 10.28 -16.94 3.51
C LYS A 238 9.69 -16.31 2.25
N PHE A 239 9.11 -15.13 2.36
CA PHE A 239 8.54 -14.40 1.23
C PHE A 239 9.59 -13.64 0.42
N SER A 240 10.70 -13.21 1.01
CA SER A 240 11.79 -12.50 0.32
C SER A 240 12.23 -13.15 -1.01
N PRO A 241 12.57 -14.46 -1.08
CA PRO A 241 12.96 -15.07 -2.36
C PRO A 241 11.80 -15.12 -3.39
N LEU A 242 10.55 -15.23 -2.94
CA LEU A 242 9.38 -15.26 -3.81
C LEU A 242 9.09 -13.87 -4.39
N LEU A 243 9.27 -12.83 -3.58
CA LEU A 243 9.12 -11.44 -4.01
C LEU A 243 10.22 -11.04 -5.00
N SER A 244 11.43 -11.58 -4.84
CA SER A 244 12.53 -11.37 -5.77
C SER A 244 12.40 -12.19 -7.06
N ALA A 245 11.86 -13.41 -7.01
CA ALA A 245 11.69 -14.29 -8.17
C ALA A 245 10.47 -13.95 -9.04
N SER A 246 9.39 -13.44 -8.43
CA SER A 246 8.20 -12.91 -9.13
C SER A 246 8.53 -11.63 -9.93
N GLY A 247 9.66 -10.98 -9.61
CA GLY A 247 10.31 -9.97 -10.46
C GLY A 247 11.19 -10.62 -11.53
N GLY A 248 10.60 -11.06 -12.65
CA GLY A 248 11.36 -11.45 -13.84
C GLY A 248 12.35 -10.35 -14.22
N GLY A 249 13.59 -10.74 -14.53
CA GLY A 249 14.72 -9.85 -14.79
C GLY A 249 14.39 -8.64 -15.67
N GLY A 250 14.15 -7.50 -15.01
CA GLY A 250 14.26 -6.19 -15.58
C GLY A 250 15.65 -5.65 -15.22
N ALA A 251 16.49 -5.47 -16.23
CA ALA A 251 17.59 -4.52 -16.17
C ALA A 251 17.10 -3.22 -15.51
N GLU A 252 17.91 -2.65 -14.61
CA GLU A 252 17.79 -1.30 -14.03
C GLU A 252 16.51 -0.59 -14.48
N GLY A 253 15.38 -0.97 -13.85
CA GLY A 253 14.07 -0.49 -14.26
C GLY A 253 14.10 1.02 -14.17
N GLU A 254 13.83 1.68 -15.30
CA GLU A 254 13.69 3.13 -15.38
C GLU A 254 12.75 3.57 -14.25
N VAL A 255 13.36 4.10 -13.17
CA VAL A 255 12.62 4.71 -12.10
C VAL A 255 11.84 5.82 -12.79
N THR A 256 10.52 5.75 -12.76
CA THR A 256 9.63 6.75 -13.39
C THR A 256 9.13 7.78 -12.37
N GLU A 257 9.26 7.49 -11.08
CA GLU A 257 8.90 8.40 -9.99
C GLU A 257 9.70 8.10 -8.71
N LEU A 258 10.00 9.13 -7.92
CA LEU A 258 10.75 9.02 -6.66
C LEU A 258 9.88 8.45 -5.54
N THR A 259 10.27 7.30 -4.99
CA THR A 259 9.59 6.72 -3.83
C THR A 259 10.01 7.40 -2.52
N PHE A 260 9.15 7.35 -1.50
CA PHE A 260 9.48 7.86 -0.16
C PHE A 260 10.69 7.13 0.45
N GLU A 261 10.81 5.82 0.22
CA GLU A 261 11.92 5.02 0.71
C GLU A 261 13.25 5.47 0.11
N MET A 262 13.29 5.77 -1.19
CA MET A 262 14.47 6.35 -1.84
C MET A 262 14.83 7.70 -1.20
N LYS A 263 13.86 8.60 -1.05
CA LYS A 263 14.07 9.93 -0.43
C LYS A 263 14.60 9.82 1.01
N ALA A 264 14.01 8.95 1.82
CA ALA A 264 14.42 8.72 3.20
C ALA A 264 15.84 8.12 3.27
N GLN A 265 16.16 7.17 2.39
CA GLN A 265 17.48 6.54 2.31
C GLN A 265 18.56 7.55 1.90
N LEU A 266 18.26 8.43 0.94
CA LEU A 266 19.18 9.50 0.53
C LEU A 266 19.45 10.45 1.70
N ASN A 267 18.41 10.90 2.40
CA ASN A 267 18.55 11.79 3.56
C ASN A 267 19.41 11.16 4.68
N GLN A 268 19.17 9.89 4.97
CA GLN A 268 19.96 9.15 5.96
C GLN A 268 21.43 9.01 5.53
N ASN A 269 21.68 8.73 4.26
CA ASN A 269 23.03 8.58 3.73
C ASN A 269 23.78 9.92 3.65
N ALA A 270 23.08 11.02 3.36
CA ALA A 270 23.65 12.36 3.34
C ALA A 270 24.19 12.77 4.72
N ASN A 271 23.51 12.39 5.81
CA ASN A 271 23.97 12.63 7.19
C ASN A 271 25.29 11.92 7.55
N LEU A 272 25.72 10.95 6.72
CA LEU A 272 26.99 10.23 6.90
C LEU A 272 28.14 10.83 6.08
N LEU A 273 27.87 11.85 5.25
CA LEU A 273 28.86 12.47 4.39
C LEU A 273 29.75 13.45 5.15
N SER A 274 30.99 13.61 4.66
CA SER A 274 31.88 14.67 5.15
C SER A 274 31.39 16.03 4.67
N SER A 275 31.77 17.13 5.35
CA SER A 275 31.42 18.49 4.90
C SER A 275 31.85 18.76 3.46
N LYS A 276 33.01 18.21 3.04
CA LYS A 276 33.49 18.33 1.64
C LYS A 276 32.59 17.61 0.65
N ASP A 277 32.10 16.41 1.00
CA ASP A 277 31.21 15.62 0.14
C ASP A 277 29.79 16.22 0.12
N LEU A 278 29.33 16.84 1.21
CA LEU A 278 28.08 17.60 1.24
C LEU A 278 28.10 18.79 0.27
N TYR A 279 29.21 19.53 0.19
CA TYR A 279 29.37 20.59 -0.83
C TYR A 279 29.27 20.04 -2.26
N GLY A 280 29.86 18.86 -2.52
CA GLY A 280 29.74 18.21 -3.83
C GLY A 280 28.31 17.77 -4.14
N MET A 281 27.57 17.30 -3.13
CA MET A 281 26.15 16.95 -3.25
C MET A 281 25.29 18.17 -3.58
N VAL A 282 25.47 19.29 -2.86
CA VAL A 282 24.76 20.55 -3.11
C VAL A 282 25.05 21.08 -4.51
N GLY A 283 26.30 21.00 -4.99
CA GLY A 283 26.66 21.44 -6.34
C GLY A 283 25.91 20.69 -7.45
N ILE A 284 25.66 19.38 -7.28
CA ILE A 284 24.86 18.60 -8.23
C ILE A 284 23.41 19.08 -8.27
N VAL A 285 22.83 19.38 -7.09
CA VAL A 285 21.47 19.92 -6.98
C VAL A 285 21.38 21.32 -7.56
N GLU A 286 22.37 22.18 -7.32
CA GLU A 286 22.41 23.54 -7.86
C GLU A 286 22.46 23.54 -9.39
N GLU A 287 23.25 22.65 -9.98
CA GLU A 287 23.40 22.53 -11.44
C GLU A 287 22.17 21.90 -12.11
N SER A 288 21.60 20.84 -11.51
CA SER A 288 20.56 20.03 -12.16
C SER A 288 19.12 20.37 -11.72
N CYS A 289 18.92 20.93 -10.52
CA CYS A 289 17.58 21.23 -9.97
C CYS A 289 17.59 22.41 -9.00
N LYS A 290 18.00 23.60 -9.47
CA LYS A 290 18.12 24.82 -8.65
C LYS A 290 16.88 25.17 -7.81
N LYS A 291 15.68 24.83 -8.29
CA LYS A 291 14.40 25.06 -7.58
C LYS A 291 14.27 24.29 -6.26
N ALA A 292 15.06 23.22 -6.07
CA ALA A 292 15.09 22.42 -4.86
C ALA A 292 16.04 22.99 -3.80
N LEU A 293 16.70 24.13 -4.05
CA LEU A 293 17.53 24.82 -3.07
C LEU A 293 16.79 26.02 -2.51
N ASP A 294 16.65 26.05 -1.18
CA ASP A 294 16.33 27.28 -0.47
C ASP A 294 17.64 27.95 -0.03
N ALA A 295 17.92 29.09 -0.66
CA ALA A 295 19.08 29.94 -0.37
C ALA A 295 18.67 31.28 0.25
N THR A 296 17.47 31.37 0.85
CA THR A 296 17.01 32.58 1.54
C THR A 296 17.86 32.91 2.76
N ASN A 297 18.52 31.92 3.36
CA ASN A 297 19.51 32.10 4.40
C ASN A 297 20.94 32.10 3.82
N PRO A 298 21.73 33.19 3.98
CA PRO A 298 23.12 33.24 3.49
C PRO A 298 24.08 32.28 4.21
N SER A 299 23.66 31.72 5.36
CA SER A 299 24.50 30.93 6.27
C SER A 299 24.24 29.42 6.17
N GLU A 300 23.18 29.01 5.46
CA GLU A 300 22.71 27.63 5.39
C GLU A 300 22.04 27.38 4.04
N VAL A 301 22.33 26.23 3.43
CA VAL A 301 21.71 25.82 2.17
C VAL A 301 20.80 24.64 2.48
N GLU A 302 19.49 24.84 2.35
CA GLU A 302 18.51 23.78 2.57
C GLU A 302 18.11 23.15 1.23
N ILE A 303 18.12 21.82 1.17
CA ILE A 303 17.67 21.06 0.01
C ILE A 303 16.27 20.54 0.29
N ASP A 304 15.29 21.02 -0.47
CA ASP A 304 13.95 20.46 -0.50
C ASP A 304 13.93 19.18 -1.34
N ILE A 305 14.01 18.04 -0.65
CA ILE A 305 14.02 16.70 -1.23
C ILE A 305 12.74 16.41 -2.04
N ASP A 306 11.61 17.06 -1.72
CA ASP A 306 10.35 16.86 -2.44
C ASP A 306 10.29 17.62 -3.77
N THR A 307 11.13 18.64 -3.94
CA THR A 307 11.22 19.44 -5.16
C THR A 307 12.25 18.88 -6.16
N LEU A 308 13.11 17.94 -5.74
CA LEU A 308 14.05 17.25 -6.61
C LEU A 308 13.33 16.45 -7.69
N ASP A 309 13.72 16.68 -8.95
CA ASP A 309 13.33 15.78 -10.03
C ASP A 309 14.11 14.46 -9.96
N LEU A 310 13.52 13.44 -10.58
CA LEU A 310 14.03 12.08 -10.58
C LEU A 310 15.44 11.94 -11.16
N ALA A 311 15.72 12.67 -12.25
CA ALA A 311 17.03 12.64 -12.89
C ALA A 311 18.11 13.20 -11.95
N THR A 312 17.83 14.31 -11.26
CA THR A 312 18.73 14.92 -10.29
C THR A 312 18.90 14.06 -9.06
N PHE A 313 17.81 13.49 -8.55
CA PHE A 313 17.86 12.58 -7.41
C PHE A 313 18.77 11.37 -7.67
N LEU A 314 18.63 10.70 -8.82
CA LEU A 314 19.46 9.53 -9.15
C LEU A 314 20.96 9.91 -9.28
N LYS A 315 21.27 11.11 -9.80
CA LYS A 315 22.65 11.62 -9.83
C LYS A 315 23.20 11.83 -8.42
N VAL A 316 22.40 12.46 -7.55
CA VAL A 316 22.76 12.72 -6.16
C VAL A 316 22.94 11.40 -5.40
N GLU A 317 22.00 10.47 -5.52
CA GLU A 317 22.07 9.14 -4.89
C GLU A 317 23.34 8.39 -5.29
N ARG A 318 23.64 8.34 -6.60
CA ARG A 318 24.87 7.72 -7.10
C ARG A 318 26.12 8.36 -6.51
N TYR A 319 26.17 9.69 -6.46
CA TYR A 319 27.28 10.42 -5.86
C TYR A 319 27.46 10.11 -4.38
N VAL A 320 26.36 10.09 -3.61
CA VAL A 320 26.37 9.76 -2.18
C VAL A 320 26.87 8.33 -1.96
N GLN A 321 26.37 7.37 -2.73
CA GLN A 321 26.82 5.98 -2.65
C GLN A 321 28.32 5.84 -2.94
N ASP A 322 28.83 6.53 -3.97
CA ASP A 322 30.25 6.55 -4.30
C ASP A 322 31.11 7.15 -3.17
N CYS A 323 30.64 8.22 -2.52
CA CYS A 323 31.31 8.81 -1.36
C CYS A 323 31.41 7.83 -0.19
N LEU A 324 30.29 7.17 0.16
CA LEU A 324 30.25 6.18 1.25
C LEU A 324 31.13 4.96 0.94
N ALA A 325 31.15 4.50 -0.31
CA ALA A 325 32.02 3.40 -0.73
C ALA A 325 33.52 3.78 -0.62
N ARG A 326 33.89 5.02 -0.96
CA ARG A 326 35.27 5.52 -0.80
C ARG A 326 35.68 5.59 0.67
N GLN A 327 34.79 6.01 1.57
CA GLN A 327 35.07 6.05 3.02
C GLN A 327 35.28 4.65 3.61
N LYS A 328 34.44 3.67 3.22
CA LYS A 328 34.59 2.26 3.63
C LYS A 328 35.92 1.64 3.19
N LYS A 329 36.49 2.08 2.06
CA LYS A 329 37.81 1.62 1.57
C LYS A 329 39.00 2.28 2.29
N LYS A 330 38.82 3.46 2.89
CA LYS A 330 39.87 4.16 3.66
C LYS A 330 39.92 3.75 5.13
N SER A 331 38.84 3.12 5.63
CA SER A 331 38.71 2.65 7.01
C SER A 331 39.10 1.17 7.19
N LYS A 332 39.59 0.53 6.13
CA LYS A 332 40.23 -0.80 6.12
C LYS A 332 41.72 -0.63 5.86
#